data_AF-A0A960UDN1-F1
#
_entry.id   AF-A0A960UDN1-F1
#
_cell.length_a   1.000
_cell.length_b   1.000
_cell.length_c   1.000
_cell.angle_alpha   90.00
_cell.angle_beta   90.00
_cell.angle_gamma   90.00
#
_symmetry.space_group_name_H-M   'P 1'
#
loop_
_entity.id
_entity.type
_entity.pdbx_description
1 polymer ?
#
loop_
_entity_poly.entity_id
_entity_poly.type
_entity_poly.pdbx_seq_one_letter_code
_entity_poly.pdbx_strand_id
1 'polypeptide(L)'
;MASIEATRERRATSSPRRARPGRPALGAAIVDRIDCGEQARVRLRALVATLTREQTVGQACAALGVSRARLHAMRNEWLAASAASLEPKRRGRRPHAATDEERRLERLELENERLRRELHVAREMAHLASALACAGRGAAACRDRPPVGKR
;
A
#
# COMPACT_ATOMS: atom_id res chain seq x y z
N MET A 1 30.93 -54.04 27.25
CA MET A 1 31.13 -54.17 25.78
C MET A 1 30.52 -52.93 25.13
N ALA A 2 31.33 -52.28 24.27
CA ALA A 2 31.05 -51.19 23.29
C ALA A 2 30.39 -49.90 23.82
N SER A 3 31.07 -48.75 23.96
CA SER A 3 31.78 -47.91 22.96
C SER A 3 30.92 -47.49 21.76
N ILE A 4 30.30 -46.29 21.79
CA ILE A 4 30.06 -45.44 20.61
C ILE A 4 30.08 -43.94 21.02
N GLU A 5 31.24 -43.32 20.81
CA GLU A 5 31.45 -42.00 20.18
C GLU A 5 30.54 -40.81 20.51
N ALA A 6 31.00 -39.93 21.41
CA ALA A 6 30.55 -38.54 21.52
C ALA A 6 31.60 -37.59 20.92
N THR A 7 31.78 -37.64 19.60
CA THR A 7 32.60 -36.70 18.83
C THR A 7 31.81 -35.42 18.57
N ARG A 8 31.83 -34.45 19.50
CA ARG A 8 31.40 -33.07 19.16
C ARG A 8 31.85 -31.97 20.12
N GLU A 9 33.16 -31.79 20.28
CA GLU A 9 33.69 -30.57 20.90
C GLU A 9 34.79 -29.94 20.05
N ARG A 10 34.39 -29.38 18.89
CA ARG A 10 35.15 -28.28 18.30
C ARG A 10 34.83 -27.02 19.10
N ARG A 11 35.70 -26.71 20.07
CA ARG A 11 35.73 -25.43 20.79
C ARG A 11 35.93 -24.31 19.79
N ALA A 12 34.88 -23.55 19.53
CA ALA A 12 34.99 -22.27 18.85
C ALA A 12 35.72 -21.29 19.79
N THR A 13 37.00 -21.03 19.52
CA THR A 13 37.73 -19.91 20.10
C THR A 13 37.31 -18.62 19.40
N SER A 14 36.07 -18.17 19.64
CA SER A 14 35.66 -16.82 19.24
C SER A 14 36.05 -15.84 20.34
N SER A 15 37.14 -15.11 20.12
CA SER A 15 37.57 -13.97 20.94
C SER A 15 36.40 -12.99 21.15
N PRO A 16 36.10 -12.51 22.37
CA PRO A 16 35.01 -11.56 22.57
C PRO A 16 35.44 -10.20 21.98
N ARG A 17 34.86 -9.86 20.82
CA ARG A 17 34.85 -8.47 20.34
C ARG A 17 34.26 -7.62 21.46
N ARG A 18 35.06 -6.73 22.06
CA ARG A 18 34.56 -5.71 23.01
C ARG A 18 33.42 -4.96 22.33
N ALA A 19 32.20 -5.21 22.78
CA ALA A 19 31.05 -4.41 22.40
C ALA A 19 31.32 -2.98 22.86
N ARG A 20 31.36 -2.03 21.92
CA ARG A 20 31.31 -0.60 22.27
C ARG A 20 30.06 -0.41 23.12
N PRO A 21 30.12 0.30 24.27
CA PRO A 21 28.93 0.55 25.06
C PRO A 21 27.89 1.23 24.15
N GLY A 22 26.72 0.59 24.03
CA GLY A 22 25.59 1.18 23.31
C GLY A 22 25.15 2.48 23.98
N ARG A 23 24.36 3.29 23.27
CA ARG A 23 23.77 4.50 23.86
C ARG A 23 23.01 4.10 25.14
N PRO A 24 23.23 4.78 26.29
CA PRO A 24 22.51 4.47 27.52
C PRO A 24 21.00 4.62 27.29
N ALA A 25 20.22 3.73 27.90
CA ALA A 25 18.77 3.79 27.83
C ALA A 25 18.27 5.09 28.47
N LEU A 26 17.43 5.84 27.75
CA LEU A 26 16.88 7.11 28.24
C LEU A 26 15.84 6.92 29.36
N GLY A 27 15.33 5.71 29.56
CA GLY A 27 14.38 5.44 30.63
C GLY A 27 13.07 6.21 30.46
N ALA A 28 12.53 6.73 31.56
CA ALA A 28 11.33 7.57 31.55
C ALA A 28 11.51 8.91 30.82
N ALA A 29 12.74 9.38 30.61
CA ALA A 29 13.02 10.64 29.90
C ALA A 29 12.67 10.58 28.40
N ILE A 30 12.36 9.40 27.85
CA ILE A 30 11.85 9.30 26.47
C ILE A 30 10.53 10.06 26.27
N VAL A 31 9.75 10.19 27.35
CA VAL A 31 8.43 10.82 27.33
C VAL A 31 8.52 12.34 27.13
N ASP A 32 9.64 12.96 27.55
CA ASP A 32 9.84 14.41 27.44
C ASP A 32 9.97 14.90 25.99
N ARG A 33 10.16 13.97 25.05
CA ARG A 33 10.25 14.25 23.61
C ARG A 33 8.94 14.03 22.87
N ILE A 34 7.91 13.54 23.55
CA ILE A 34 6.60 13.26 22.96
C ILE A 34 5.71 14.48 23.14
N ASP A 35 5.14 14.96 22.05
CA ASP A 35 4.14 16.03 22.10
C ASP A 35 2.83 15.47 22.69
N CYS A 36 2.51 15.94 23.89
CA CYS A 36 1.34 15.50 24.65
C CYS A 36 1.01 16.53 25.72
N GLY A 37 -0.26 16.56 26.15
CA GLY A 37 -0.69 17.42 27.24
C GLY A 37 -0.01 17.08 28.58
N GLU A 38 0.12 18.07 29.45
CA GLU A 38 0.90 17.95 30.70
C GLU A 38 0.46 16.78 31.59
N GLN A 39 -0.85 16.60 31.78
CA GLN A 39 -1.37 15.47 32.56
C GLN A 39 -1.09 14.11 31.92
N ALA A 40 -1.08 14.04 30.59
CA ALA A 40 -0.76 12.82 29.87
C ALA A 40 0.73 12.50 30.01
N ARG A 41 1.60 13.53 29.93
CA ARG A 41 3.04 13.40 30.15
C ARG A 41 3.37 12.85 31.53
N VAL A 42 2.79 13.41 32.58
CA VAL A 42 3.01 12.96 33.98
C VAL A 42 2.62 11.49 34.16
N ARG A 43 1.43 11.11 33.68
CA ARG A 43 0.93 9.72 33.75
C ARG A 43 1.83 8.76 32.96
N LEU A 44 2.18 9.13 31.73
CA LEU A 44 3.01 8.30 30.87
C LEU A 44 4.43 8.14 31.42
N ARG A 45 5.02 9.21 31.97
CA ARG A 45 6.34 9.16 32.63
C ARG A 45 6.35 8.18 33.80
N ALA A 46 5.34 8.24 34.67
CA ALA A 46 5.21 7.30 35.78
C ALA A 46 5.02 5.85 35.28
N LEU A 47 4.23 5.62 34.24
CA LEU A 47 4.07 4.29 33.64
C LEU A 47 5.38 3.74 33.09
N VAL A 48 6.13 4.54 32.30
CA VAL A 48 7.42 4.12 31.75
C VAL A 48 8.44 3.88 32.85
N ALA A 49 8.51 4.75 33.87
CA ALA A 49 9.40 4.58 35.02
C ALA A 49 9.16 3.27 35.77
N THR A 50 7.90 2.81 35.85
CA THR A 50 7.60 1.50 36.45
C THR A 50 8.02 0.32 35.58
N LEU A 51 8.04 0.47 34.25
CA LEU A 51 8.51 -0.57 33.33
C LEU A 51 10.04 -0.66 33.30
N THR A 52 10.73 0.48 33.36
CA THR A 52 12.20 0.55 33.38
C THR A 52 12.79 0.29 34.77
N ARG A 53 11.93 0.05 35.78
CA ARG A 53 12.30 -0.15 37.19
C ARG A 53 13.01 1.05 37.84
N GLU A 54 12.85 2.25 37.27
CA GLU A 54 13.28 3.50 37.89
C GLU A 54 12.39 3.88 39.08
N GLN A 55 11.14 3.44 39.08
CA GLN A 55 10.17 3.69 40.14
C GLN A 55 9.36 2.43 40.45
N THR A 56 9.07 2.19 41.73
CA THR A 56 8.16 1.11 42.13
C THR A 56 6.70 1.47 41.85
N VAL A 57 5.85 0.45 41.74
CA VAL A 57 4.40 0.64 41.60
C VAL A 57 3.82 1.50 42.73
N GLY A 58 4.28 1.32 43.97
CA GLY A 58 3.82 2.10 45.12
C GLY A 58 4.19 3.58 45.03
N GLN A 59 5.43 3.87 44.65
CA GLN A 59 5.90 5.25 44.43
C GLN A 59 5.14 5.93 43.29
N ALA A 60 4.85 5.21 42.19
CA ALA A 60 4.06 5.73 41.09
C ALA A 60 2.60 6.02 41.50
N CYS A 61 2.00 5.13 42.31
CA CYS A 61 0.66 5.34 42.86
C CYS A 61 0.60 6.59 43.75
N ALA A 62 1.60 6.79 44.61
CA ALA A 62 1.69 7.97 45.47
C ALA A 62 1.88 9.26 44.65
N ALA A 63 2.75 9.24 43.63
CA ALA A 63 3.00 10.40 42.77
C ALA A 63 1.77 10.82 41.94
N LEU A 64 0.96 9.85 41.51
CA LEU A 64 -0.23 10.10 40.70
C LEU A 64 -1.53 10.26 41.52
N GLY A 65 -1.50 9.93 42.82
CA GLY A 65 -2.69 9.91 43.66
C GLY A 65 -3.72 8.84 43.25
N VAL A 66 -3.28 7.70 42.73
CA VAL A 66 -4.17 6.63 42.24
C VAL A 66 -3.93 5.31 42.97
N SER A 67 -4.95 4.45 42.98
CA SER A 67 -4.82 3.09 43.51
C SER A 67 -3.95 2.22 42.61
N ARG A 68 -3.37 1.16 43.19
CA ARG A 68 -2.61 0.15 42.44
C ARG A 68 -3.42 -0.46 41.30
N ALA A 69 -4.70 -0.76 41.56
CA ALA A 69 -5.61 -1.30 40.54
C ALA A 69 -5.78 -0.33 39.37
N ARG A 70 -5.95 0.98 39.65
CA ARG A 70 -6.07 1.99 38.61
C ARG A 70 -4.80 2.12 37.78
N LEU A 71 -3.62 2.09 38.40
CA LEU A 71 -2.35 2.11 37.68
C LEU A 71 -2.20 0.91 36.73
N HIS A 72 -2.54 -0.29 37.20
CA HIS A 72 -2.51 -1.49 36.36
C HIS A 72 -3.50 -1.41 35.20
N ALA A 73 -4.72 -0.91 35.43
CA ALA A 73 -5.70 -0.69 34.36
C ALA A 73 -5.16 0.28 33.31
N MET A 74 -4.65 1.45 33.71
CA MET A 74 -4.04 2.42 32.80
C MET A 74 -2.89 1.82 32.00
N ARG A 75 -2.05 1.01 32.65
CA ARG A 75 -0.92 0.35 31.98
C ARG A 75 -1.42 -0.63 30.91
N ASN A 76 -2.45 -1.41 31.22
CA ASN A 76 -3.02 -2.37 30.28
C ASN A 76 -3.69 -1.66 29.10
N GLU A 77 -4.48 -0.61 29.35
CA GLU A 77 -5.11 0.22 28.32
C GLU A 77 -4.07 0.79 27.35
N TRP A 78 -3.01 1.38 27.90
CA TRP A 78 -1.91 1.95 27.11
C TRP A 78 -1.16 0.90 26.28
N LEU A 79 -0.80 -0.23 26.88
CA LEU A 79 -0.08 -1.30 26.17
C LEU A 79 -0.95 -1.93 25.08
N ALA A 80 -2.25 -2.12 25.32
CA ALA A 80 -3.18 -2.63 24.32
C ALA A 80 -3.30 -1.68 23.12
N ALA A 81 -3.46 -0.37 23.37
CA ALA A 81 -3.50 0.63 22.31
C ALA A 81 -2.17 0.70 21.53
N SER A 82 -1.05 0.59 22.24
CA SER A 82 0.28 0.58 21.63
C SER A 82 0.48 -0.64 20.74
N ALA A 83 0.08 -1.83 21.20
CA ALA A 83 0.14 -3.07 20.41
C ALA A 83 -0.68 -2.95 19.13
N ALA A 84 -1.92 -2.45 19.22
CA ALA A 84 -2.78 -2.22 18.06
C ALA A 84 -2.16 -1.22 17.05
N SER A 85 -1.38 -0.24 17.51
CA SER A 85 -0.69 0.69 16.62
C SER A 85 0.51 0.07 15.91
N LEU A 86 1.11 -0.97 16.47
CA LEU A 86 2.29 -1.67 15.93
C LEU A 86 1.91 -2.81 14.98
N GLU A 87 0.64 -3.20 14.95
CA GLU A 87 0.10 -4.18 14.00
C GLU A 87 0.43 -3.79 12.53
N PRO A 88 0.87 -4.75 11.69
CA PRO A 88 1.16 -4.49 10.28
C PRO A 88 -0.07 -3.94 9.54
N LYS A 89 0.01 -2.67 9.14
CA LYS A 89 -1.00 -2.08 8.23
C LYS A 89 -0.66 -2.46 6.80
N ARG A 90 -1.69 -2.69 5.96
CA ARG A 90 -1.50 -2.90 4.52
C ARG A 90 -0.60 -1.78 3.97
N ARG A 91 0.50 -2.18 3.34
CA ARG A 91 1.47 -1.22 2.76
C ARG A 91 0.78 -0.44 1.63
N GLY A 92 0.87 0.89 1.68
CA GLY A 92 0.40 1.80 0.63
C GLY A 92 -0.91 2.53 0.96
N ARG A 93 -1.11 3.68 0.29
CA ARG A 93 -2.42 4.35 0.25
C ARG A 93 -3.42 3.37 -0.34
N ARG A 94 -4.60 3.22 0.27
CA ARG A 94 -5.69 2.44 -0.34
C ARG A 94 -5.85 2.92 -1.80
N PRO A 95 -5.97 2.01 -2.79
CA PRO A 95 -6.24 2.40 -4.17
C PRO A 95 -7.41 3.38 -4.18
N HIS A 96 -7.31 4.45 -4.96
CA HIS A 96 -8.43 5.36 -5.10
C HIS A 96 -9.58 4.57 -5.72
N ALA A 97 -10.67 4.43 -5.00
CA ALA A 97 -11.88 3.88 -5.58
C ALA A 97 -12.36 4.89 -6.62
N ALA A 98 -12.47 4.46 -7.88
CA ALA A 98 -13.01 5.29 -8.93
C ALA A 98 -14.38 5.82 -8.50
N THR A 99 -14.57 7.13 -8.64
CA THR A 99 -15.83 7.81 -8.43
C THR A 99 -16.87 7.34 -9.45
N ASP A 100 -18.15 7.57 -9.16
CA ASP A 100 -19.23 7.26 -10.12
C ASP A 100 -19.07 8.00 -11.45
N GLU A 101 -18.49 9.20 -11.40
CA GLU A 101 -18.18 10.03 -12.58
C GLU A 101 -17.07 9.41 -13.42
N GLU A 102 -15.98 8.95 -12.81
CA GLU A 102 -14.87 8.27 -13.51
C GLU A 102 -15.35 6.97 -14.16
N ARG A 103 -16.19 6.18 -13.47
CA ARG A 103 -16.82 4.99 -14.05
C ARG A 103 -17.72 5.32 -15.24
N ARG A 104 -18.43 6.46 -15.18
CA ARG A 104 -19.30 6.92 -16.27
C ARG A 104 -18.49 7.39 -17.46
N LEU A 105 -17.39 8.11 -17.23
CA LEU A 105 -16.47 8.55 -18.28
C LEU A 105 -15.86 7.36 -19.01
N GLU A 106 -15.31 6.38 -18.28
CA GLU A 106 -14.71 5.17 -18.88
C GLU A 106 -15.72 4.40 -19.75
N ARG A 107 -16.96 4.24 -19.27
CA ARG A 107 -18.04 3.62 -20.06
C ARG A 107 -18.35 4.40 -21.33
N LEU A 108 -18.44 5.72 -21.24
CA LEU A 108 -18.73 6.59 -22.38
C LEU A 108 -17.59 6.60 -23.39
N GLU A 109 -16.34 6.55 -22.94
CA GLU A 109 -15.15 6.46 -23.80
C GLU A 109 -15.14 5.14 -24.59
N LEU A 110 -15.38 4.02 -23.91
CA LEU A 110 -15.49 2.70 -24.56
C LEU A 110 -16.60 2.68 -25.62
N GLU A 111 -17.75 3.27 -25.30
CA GLU A 111 -18.87 3.36 -26.25
C GLU A 111 -18.53 4.26 -27.44
N ASN A 112 -17.88 5.41 -27.19
CA ASN A 112 -17.48 6.33 -28.25
C ASN A 112 -16.47 5.67 -29.20
N GLU A 113 -15.49 4.94 -28.67
CA GLU A 113 -14.54 4.18 -29.47
C GLU A 113 -15.22 3.10 -30.32
N ARG A 114 -16.17 2.36 -29.75
CA ARG A 114 -16.95 1.36 -30.49
C ARG A 114 -17.69 2.02 -31.66
N LEU A 115 -18.44 3.09 -31.40
CA LEU A 115 -19.20 3.80 -32.41
C LEU A 115 -18.31 4.40 -33.51
N ARG A 116 -17.13 4.93 -33.14
CA ARG A 116 -16.15 5.43 -34.12
C ARG A 116 -15.65 4.34 -35.05
N ARG A 117 -15.36 3.14 -34.53
CA ARG A 117 -14.97 1.98 -35.34
C ARG A 117 -16.08 1.55 -36.29
N GLU A 118 -17.30 1.41 -35.79
CA GLU A 118 -18.48 1.05 -36.61
C GLU A 118 -18.71 2.05 -37.75
N LEU A 119 -18.65 3.35 -37.42
CA LEU A 119 -18.86 4.42 -38.37
C LEU A 119 -17.75 4.46 -39.43
N HIS A 120 -16.50 4.23 -39.05
CA HIS A 120 -15.39 4.13 -40.00
C HIS A 120 -15.63 3.00 -41.00
N VAL A 121 -15.95 1.79 -40.53
CA VAL A 121 -16.26 0.65 -41.41
C VAL A 121 -17.43 0.98 -42.34
N ALA A 122 -18.52 1.56 -41.82
CA ALA A 122 -19.67 1.94 -42.64
C ALA A 122 -19.32 2.95 -43.74
N ARG A 123 -18.46 3.94 -43.43
CA ARG A 123 -17.96 4.93 -44.41
C ARG A 123 -17.13 4.27 -45.50
N GLU A 124 -16.19 3.39 -45.13
CA GLU A 124 -15.36 2.68 -46.11
C GLU A 124 -16.20 1.79 -47.03
N MET A 125 -17.17 1.05 -46.46
CA MET A 125 -18.07 0.21 -47.24
C MET A 125 -18.95 1.03 -48.19
N ALA A 126 -19.46 2.18 -47.75
CA ALA A 126 -20.22 3.09 -48.60
C ALA A 126 -19.35 3.67 -49.73
N HIS A 127 -18.10 4.03 -49.43
CA HIS A 127 -17.14 4.52 -50.42
C HIS A 127 -16.83 3.46 -51.48
N LEU A 128 -16.54 2.21 -51.07
CA LEU A 128 -16.33 1.08 -51.98
C LEU A 128 -17.55 0.80 -52.85
N ALA A 129 -18.76 0.79 -52.27
CA ALA A 129 -19.99 0.57 -53.02
C ALA A 129 -20.21 1.67 -54.09
N SER A 130 -19.95 2.93 -53.76
CA SER A 130 -20.01 4.05 -54.71
C SER A 130 -19.00 3.91 -55.84
N ALA A 131 -17.75 3.57 -55.51
CA ALA A 131 -16.68 3.34 -56.50
C ALA A 131 -17.03 2.20 -57.47
N LEU A 132 -17.54 1.08 -56.95
CA LEU A 132 -17.99 -0.05 -57.77
C LEU A 132 -19.17 0.32 -58.67
N ALA A 133 -20.13 1.09 -58.17
CA ALA A 133 -21.27 1.56 -58.96
C ALA A 133 -20.85 2.50 -60.10
N CYS A 134 -19.86 3.37 -59.88
CA CYS A 134 -19.28 4.22 -60.93
C CYS A 134 -18.51 3.40 -61.98
N ALA A 135 -17.74 2.40 -61.56
CA ALA A 135 -17.03 1.51 -62.47
C ALA A 135 -17.99 0.69 -63.36
N GLY A 136 -19.10 0.20 -62.80
CA GLY A 136 -20.14 -0.52 -63.55
C GLY A 136 -20.85 0.35 -64.60
N ARG A 137 -21.10 1.64 -64.30
CA ARG A 137 -21.68 2.59 -65.26
C ARG A 137 -20.73 2.96 -66.40
N GLY A 138 -19.42 3.07 -66.13
CA GLY A 138 -18.40 3.32 -67.16
C GLY A 138 -18.23 2.17 -68.18
N ALA A 139 -18.45 0.92 -67.75
CA ALA A 139 -18.38 -0.25 -68.63
C ALA A 139 -19.57 -0.38 -69.60
N ALA A 140 -20.69 0.29 -69.34
CA ALA A 140 -21.81 0.39 -70.29
C ALA A 140 -21.50 1.39 -71.42
N ALA A 141 -20.84 2.51 -71.11
CA ALA A 141 -20.51 3.56 -72.08
C ALA A 141 -19.45 3.15 -73.14
N CYS A 142 -18.62 2.13 -72.88
CA CYS A 142 -17.60 1.67 -73.82
C CYS A 142 -18.06 0.59 -74.82
N ARG A 143 -19.25 -0.01 -74.65
CA ARG A 143 -19.73 -1.09 -75.55
C ARG A 143 -20.40 -0.60 -76.84
N ASP A 144 -20.84 0.65 -76.90
CA ASP A 144 -21.58 1.21 -78.06
C ASP A 144 -20.74 2.10 -78.99
N ARG A 145 -19.40 2.02 -78.96
CA ARG A 145 -18.56 2.81 -79.87
C ARG A 145 -18.41 2.08 -81.23
N PRO A 146 -18.99 2.59 -82.34
CA PRO A 146 -18.87 1.92 -83.63
C PRO A 146 -17.41 1.95 -84.13
N PRO A 147 -16.97 0.95 -84.91
CA PRO A 147 -15.60 0.89 -85.41
C PRO A 147 -15.33 2.06 -86.37
N VAL A 148 -14.31 2.86 -86.05
CA VAL A 148 -13.81 3.92 -86.94
C VAL A 148 -13.12 3.26 -88.14
N GLY A 149 -13.69 3.48 -89.34
CA GLY A 149 -13.22 2.91 -90.60
C GLY A 149 -11.77 3.28 -90.92
N LYS A 150 -11.01 2.27 -91.37
CA LYS A 150 -9.63 2.41 -91.84
C LYS A 150 -9.63 3.01 -93.25
N ARG A 151 -8.76 4.00 -93.49
CA ARG A 151 -8.37 4.45 -94.83
C ARG A 151 -7.28 3.55 -95.39
#